data_AF-K3X711-F1
#
_entry.id   AF-K3X711-F1
#
_cell.length_a   1.000
_cell.length_b   1.000
_cell.length_c   1.000
_cell.angle_alpha   90.00
_cell.angle_beta   90.00
_cell.angle_gamma   90.00
#
_symmetry.space_group_name_H-M   'P 1'
#
loop_
_entity.id
_entity.type
_entity.pdbx_description
1 polymer ?
#
loop_
_entity_poly.entity_id
_entity_poly.type
_entity_poly.pdbx_seq_one_letter_code
_entity_poly.pdbx_strand_id
1 'polypeptide(L)'
;MVSTSCRDCKRPVSVHRHARLGASSVLILLFCLVSLWTRSSHALLRSERSITGQAQPALAVTRSSSSDFVAIYYNLFQKNRQSTLPPVVFKQEVPTEIQTRLSKYSLRFRELPELLKRALLWESGYSLGDNASLVQIRTLCGLSMAEIALSETEFSASSCDTERCSSTSSDRRHAKVCRSDQLLMATKCATTAVDRVSSTSLWSSKALDSDDASQMIPNIQMRRQQWQDPELSQPIHVYAIHTTEQEDIDVCASGFNSGLVIPCVPYQRNNTRWCRPEQSSLMTIWLEAYAQSVFLDNSHSRSTTGSSAAETDRLVLSDLNVSANTKDDHGVYVSPAFQYDGTSSDFAQQFYRRSLADADSAAALDKLTIEQPLPKEIEQRLTNAGLSFGDLPPLLQRALVWDSGYAFAKGDDGSETLRSVYVKCGLAMSDIAMPRESVNSADCEVQTCSSSLDVGSNQSVSHRALSCTNDLIVHETRCAVANADAIERSNRIAVWADGGVGTATPDVNIKKYSVESENASFVLLGIHATQDNLDAGTSSECIDKPSMIIPCFKF
;
A
#
# COMPACT_ATOMS: atom_id res chain seq x y z
N MET A 1 37.04 18.30 -4.36
CA MET A 1 36.55 18.45 -2.97
C MET A 1 35.27 19.28 -2.97
N VAL A 2 34.10 18.63 -3.07
CA VAL A 2 32.85 19.07 -2.44
C VAL A 2 32.15 17.77 -2.03
N SER A 3 32.21 17.44 -0.75
CA SER A 3 31.43 16.36 -0.16
C SER A 3 30.03 16.91 0.11
N THR A 4 29.16 16.87 -0.89
CA THR A 4 27.72 17.04 -0.69
C THR A 4 27.16 15.71 -0.20
N SER A 5 27.23 15.52 1.12
CA SER A 5 26.45 14.49 1.82
C SER A 5 24.98 14.61 1.40
N CYS A 6 24.37 13.51 0.95
CA CYS A 6 22.92 13.41 0.68
C CYS A 6 22.15 13.73 1.97
N ARG A 7 21.79 15.00 2.19
CA ARG A 7 21.01 15.44 3.36
C ARG A 7 19.54 14.99 3.30
N ASP A 8 19.11 14.42 2.18
CA ASP A 8 17.71 14.07 1.87
C ASP A 8 17.45 12.56 1.73
N CYS A 9 18.37 11.73 2.22
CA CYS A 9 18.22 10.27 2.25
C CYS A 9 17.68 9.84 3.64
N LYS A 10 16.56 9.10 3.70
CA LYS A 10 16.01 8.54 4.95
C LYS A 10 15.92 7.01 4.88
N ARG A 11 16.05 6.35 6.04
CA ARG A 11 15.61 4.95 6.15
C ARG A 11 14.09 4.90 6.05
N PRO A 12 13.49 3.83 5.50
CA PRO A 12 12.06 3.61 5.58
C PRO A 12 11.63 3.70 7.06
N VAL A 13 10.79 4.69 7.37
CA VAL A 13 10.40 4.98 8.76
C VAL A 13 9.27 4.04 9.15
N SER A 14 9.58 3.09 10.03
CA SER A 14 8.59 2.39 10.85
C SER A 14 8.23 3.29 12.04
N VAL A 15 6.93 3.58 12.19
CA VAL A 15 6.41 4.37 13.31
C VAL A 15 6.43 3.49 14.58
N HIS A 16 7.15 3.93 15.62
CA HIS A 16 7.15 3.31 16.95
C HIS A 16 6.48 4.20 17.98
N ARG A 17 5.77 3.56 18.93
CA ARG A 17 5.74 3.99 20.33
C ARG A 17 5.96 2.79 21.25
N HIS A 18 6.95 2.93 22.12
CA HIS A 18 7.24 2.01 23.21
C HIS A 18 6.13 2.03 24.27
N ALA A 19 5.65 0.86 24.68
CA ALA A 19 5.13 0.65 26.02
C ALA A 19 6.14 -0.25 26.76
N ARG A 20 6.84 0.33 27.75
CA ARG A 20 7.63 -0.44 28.72
C ARG A 20 6.66 -1.14 29.66
N LEU A 21 6.68 -2.48 29.69
CA LEU A 21 6.12 -3.26 30.79
C LEU A 21 7.27 -4.00 31.47
N GLY A 22 7.41 -3.73 32.76
CA GLY A 22 8.45 -4.28 33.62
C GLY A 22 8.31 -5.78 33.80
N ALA A 23 9.46 -6.43 33.92
CA ALA A 23 9.58 -7.81 34.34
C ALA A 23 8.94 -8.01 35.72
N SER A 24 8.16 -9.08 35.86
CA SER A 24 7.92 -9.71 37.16
C SER A 24 7.77 -11.21 36.96
N SER A 25 8.76 -11.90 37.49
CA SER A 25 8.89 -13.35 37.60
C SER A 25 7.74 -13.95 38.40
N VAL A 26 7.08 -14.99 37.88
CA VAL A 26 6.47 -16.03 38.71
C VAL A 26 6.69 -17.38 38.03
N LEU A 27 7.34 -18.26 38.78
CA LEU A 27 7.73 -19.61 38.45
C LEU A 27 6.77 -20.55 39.19
N ILE A 28 5.94 -21.33 38.47
CA ILE A 28 5.25 -22.50 39.03
C ILE A 28 5.27 -23.64 38.02
N LEU A 29 5.70 -24.81 38.51
CA LEU A 29 6.03 -26.04 37.81
C LEU A 29 4.85 -27.03 37.69
N LEU A 30 4.84 -27.73 36.55
CA LEU A 30 4.71 -29.20 36.33
C LEU A 30 3.36 -29.97 36.34
N PHE A 31 3.37 -30.98 35.43
CA PHE A 31 2.66 -32.27 35.27
C PHE A 31 1.45 -32.26 34.30
N CYS A 32 1.48 -32.85 33.09
CA CYS A 32 1.73 -34.23 32.59
C CYS A 32 0.43 -34.94 32.14
N LEU A 33 0.31 -35.31 30.85
CA LEU A 33 0.12 -36.69 30.31
C LEU A 33 -0.53 -36.75 28.90
N VAL A 34 0.25 -37.31 27.94
CA VAL A 34 -0.02 -38.31 26.87
C VAL A 34 -1.49 -38.79 26.73
N SER A 35 -2.13 -38.93 25.56
CA SER A 35 -1.99 -40.02 24.54
C SER A 35 -3.05 -39.82 23.41
N LEU A 36 -2.73 -39.86 22.10
CA LEU A 36 -2.84 -40.99 21.13
C LEU A 36 -4.18 -41.18 20.35
N TRP A 37 -4.05 -41.41 19.02
CA TRP A 37 -4.94 -42.08 18.02
C TRP A 37 -5.97 -41.19 17.26
N THR A 38 -6.23 -41.27 15.94
CA THR A 38 -5.89 -42.24 14.87
C THR A 38 -6.16 -41.66 13.46
N ARG A 39 -5.54 -42.31 12.46
CA ARG A 39 -5.68 -42.20 10.98
C ARG A 39 -7.13 -42.24 10.44
N SER A 40 -7.38 -41.65 9.26
CA SER A 40 -7.54 -42.38 7.97
C SER A 40 -7.92 -41.49 6.79
N SER A 41 -7.26 -41.75 5.67
CA SER A 41 -7.45 -41.19 4.32
C SER A 41 -8.59 -41.87 3.56
N HIS A 42 -9.29 -41.15 2.69
CA HIS A 42 -9.95 -41.57 1.43
C HIS A 42 -10.56 -40.31 0.81
N ALA A 43 -10.73 -40.10 -0.49
CA ALA A 43 -10.14 -40.59 -1.73
C ALA A 43 -10.68 -39.63 -2.82
N LEU A 44 -9.83 -39.36 -3.80
CA LEU A 44 -10.10 -38.76 -5.12
C LEU A 44 -11.52 -38.90 -5.66
N LEU A 45 -12.08 -37.82 -6.22
CA LEU A 45 -12.73 -37.88 -7.53
C LEU A 45 -12.48 -36.60 -8.35
N ARG A 46 -11.97 -36.87 -9.55
CA ARG A 46 -11.62 -36.01 -10.66
C ARG A 46 -12.89 -35.62 -11.42
N SER A 47 -13.08 -34.34 -11.73
CA SER A 47 -13.98 -33.91 -12.80
C SER A 47 -13.26 -32.86 -13.65
N GLU A 48 -12.70 -33.35 -14.76
CA GLU A 48 -12.24 -32.51 -15.86
C GLU A 48 -13.49 -32.01 -16.63
N ARG A 49 -13.67 -30.69 -16.68
CA ARG A 49 -14.42 -30.04 -17.77
C ARG A 49 -13.65 -28.82 -18.25
N SER A 50 -12.95 -29.02 -19.37
CA SER A 50 -12.55 -27.98 -20.29
C SER A 50 -13.77 -27.56 -21.10
N ILE A 51 -14.23 -26.30 -20.98
CA ILE A 51 -14.86 -25.54 -22.07
C ILE A 51 -14.46 -24.07 -21.91
N THR A 52 -13.61 -23.66 -22.85
CA THR A 52 -13.40 -22.33 -23.41
C THR A 52 -14.54 -21.32 -23.21
N GLY A 53 -14.20 -20.18 -22.63
CA GLY A 53 -15.01 -18.96 -22.64
C GLY A 53 -14.24 -17.85 -21.93
N GLN A 54 -13.61 -16.95 -22.69
CA GLN A 54 -13.07 -15.71 -22.17
C GLN A 54 -14.18 -14.95 -21.45
N ALA A 55 -14.14 -14.95 -20.12
CA ALA A 55 -14.75 -13.93 -19.31
C ALA A 55 -13.59 -13.17 -18.67
N GLN A 56 -13.48 -11.88 -19.01
CA GLN A 56 -12.63 -10.94 -18.27
C GLN A 56 -12.88 -11.14 -16.78
N PRO A 57 -11.85 -11.21 -15.93
CA PRO A 57 -12.10 -11.17 -14.49
C PRO A 57 -12.63 -9.77 -14.20
N ALA A 58 -13.95 -9.69 -14.01
CA ALA A 58 -14.57 -8.57 -13.36
C ALA A 58 -13.81 -8.33 -12.06
N LEU A 59 -13.46 -7.06 -11.81
CA LEU A 59 -12.96 -6.58 -10.52
C LEU A 59 -13.73 -7.31 -9.42
N ALA A 60 -13.06 -8.19 -8.68
CA ALA A 60 -13.63 -8.81 -7.50
C ALA A 60 -13.86 -7.69 -6.49
N VAL A 61 -15.09 -7.23 -6.51
CA VAL A 61 -15.56 -6.08 -5.80
C VAL A 61 -15.79 -6.45 -4.36
N THR A 62 -15.50 -5.44 -3.54
CA THR A 62 -15.83 -5.26 -2.13
C THR A 62 -16.54 -6.44 -1.49
N ARG A 63 -15.88 -7.05 -0.50
CA ARG A 63 -16.61 -7.68 0.61
C ARG A 63 -17.73 -6.72 1.02
N SER A 64 -18.94 -7.23 1.17
CA SER A 64 -20.20 -6.50 1.40
C SER A 64 -20.20 -5.52 2.58
N SER A 65 -19.10 -5.38 3.33
CA SER A 65 -18.96 -4.56 4.54
C SER A 65 -17.66 -3.73 4.58
N SER A 66 -17.05 -3.38 3.44
CA SER A 66 -15.87 -2.49 3.45
C SER A 66 -16.24 -1.02 3.61
N SER A 67 -15.57 -0.33 4.53
CA SER A 67 -15.66 1.13 4.71
C SER A 67 -14.49 1.90 4.08
N ASP A 68 -13.79 1.26 3.14
CA ASP A 68 -12.66 1.86 2.40
C ASP A 68 -13.13 2.86 1.32
N PHE A 69 -13.64 4.02 1.77
CA PHE A 69 -14.02 5.08 0.85
C PHE A 69 -12.83 5.74 0.17
N VAL A 70 -11.60 5.59 0.68
CA VAL A 70 -10.41 6.08 -0.02
C VAL A 70 -10.26 5.38 -1.37
N ALA A 71 -10.34 4.04 -1.37
CA ALA A 71 -10.31 3.26 -2.61
C ALA A 71 -11.43 3.64 -3.58
N ILE A 72 -12.64 3.87 -3.06
CA ILE A 72 -13.80 4.27 -3.87
C ILE A 72 -13.57 5.66 -4.51
N TYR A 73 -13.19 6.66 -3.72
CA TYR A 73 -12.93 8.01 -4.24
C TYR A 73 -11.76 8.04 -5.22
N TYR A 74 -10.72 7.23 -4.97
CA TYR A 74 -9.59 7.10 -5.89
C TYR A 74 -10.01 6.50 -7.24
N ASN A 75 -10.83 5.44 -7.23
CA ASN A 75 -11.37 4.86 -8.46
C ASN A 75 -12.22 5.87 -9.26
N LEU A 76 -13.06 6.64 -8.56
CA LEU A 76 -13.85 7.72 -9.17
C LEU A 76 -12.98 8.83 -9.75
N PHE A 77 -11.85 9.13 -9.08
CA PHE A 77 -10.89 10.14 -9.51
C PHE A 77 -10.19 9.70 -10.80
N GLN A 78 -9.74 8.45 -10.88
CA GLN A 78 -9.16 7.88 -12.11
C GLN A 78 -10.14 7.92 -13.30
N LYS A 79 -11.45 7.83 -13.04
CA LYS A 79 -12.50 7.90 -14.06
C LYS A 79 -12.92 9.33 -14.43
N ASN A 80 -12.23 10.36 -13.93
CA ASN A 80 -12.54 11.78 -14.11
C ASN A 80 -14.00 12.14 -13.75
N ARG A 81 -14.55 11.55 -12.68
CA ARG A 81 -15.91 11.85 -12.20
C ARG A 81 -15.99 13.05 -11.26
N GLN A 82 -14.99 13.94 -11.31
CA GLN A 82 -14.90 15.09 -10.40
C GLN A 82 -15.68 16.32 -10.89
N SER A 83 -15.86 16.47 -12.21
CA SER A 83 -16.31 17.71 -12.85
C SER A 83 -17.73 18.17 -12.45
N THR A 84 -18.51 17.31 -11.82
CA THR A 84 -19.90 17.57 -11.39
C THR A 84 -20.09 17.55 -9.87
N LEU A 85 -19.01 17.42 -9.09
CA LEU A 85 -19.13 17.32 -7.64
C LEU A 85 -19.28 18.68 -6.97
N PRO A 86 -20.27 18.85 -6.06
CA PRO A 86 -20.30 20.03 -5.22
C PRO A 86 -19.06 20.05 -4.32
N PRO A 87 -18.45 21.24 -4.12
CA PRO A 87 -17.33 21.40 -3.22
C PRO A 87 -17.66 20.87 -1.83
N VAL A 88 -16.72 20.17 -1.20
CA VAL A 88 -16.87 19.84 0.22
C VAL A 88 -16.67 21.11 1.06
N VAL A 89 -17.76 21.58 1.66
CA VAL A 89 -17.77 22.79 2.49
C VAL A 89 -18.03 22.38 3.93
N PHE A 90 -17.26 22.95 4.85
CA PHE A 90 -17.49 22.85 6.29
C PHE A 90 -17.10 24.15 6.97
N LYS A 91 -17.70 24.42 8.14
CA LYS A 91 -17.58 25.70 8.85
C LYS A 91 -16.26 25.87 9.58
N GLN A 92 -15.67 24.77 10.04
CA GLN A 92 -14.42 24.77 10.81
C GLN A 92 -13.23 25.03 9.90
N GLU A 93 -12.11 25.44 10.51
CA GLU A 93 -10.83 25.35 9.82
C GLU A 93 -10.47 23.89 9.53
N VAL A 94 -9.63 23.69 8.51
CA VAL A 94 -9.10 22.37 8.18
C VAL A 94 -8.35 21.82 9.42
N PRO A 95 -8.64 20.61 9.91
CA PRO A 95 -7.95 20.04 11.06
C PRO A 95 -6.42 20.07 10.94
N THR A 96 -5.72 20.41 12.03
CA THR A 96 -4.27 20.61 12.04
C THR A 96 -3.48 19.39 11.56
N GLU A 97 -3.95 18.18 11.83
CA GLU A 97 -3.36 16.93 11.35
C GLU A 97 -3.42 16.79 9.83
N ILE A 98 -4.49 17.26 9.19
CA ILE A 98 -4.65 17.27 7.74
C ILE A 98 -3.69 18.31 7.16
N GLN A 99 -3.63 19.51 7.75
CA GLN A 99 -2.68 20.54 7.35
C GLN A 99 -1.22 20.04 7.46
N THR A 100 -0.88 19.39 8.56
CA THR A 100 0.47 18.83 8.83
C THR A 100 0.83 17.70 7.88
N ARG A 101 -0.16 16.90 7.45
CA ARG A 101 0.07 15.85 6.45
C ARG A 101 0.33 16.45 5.08
N LEU A 102 -0.49 17.41 4.67
CA LEU A 102 -0.36 18.07 3.36
C LEU A 102 0.91 18.91 3.23
N SER A 103 1.38 19.52 4.33
CA SER A 103 2.61 20.33 4.31
C SER A 103 3.85 19.51 3.94
N LYS A 104 3.86 18.19 4.17
CA LYS A 104 4.95 17.29 3.74
C LYS A 104 5.10 17.23 2.22
N TYR A 105 4.02 17.51 1.50
CA TYR A 105 3.93 17.48 0.05
C TYR A 105 3.80 18.88 -0.56
N SER A 106 3.96 19.94 0.25
CA SER A 106 3.71 21.33 -0.16
C SER A 106 2.30 21.58 -0.75
N LEU A 107 1.32 20.76 -0.35
CA LEU A 107 -0.07 20.87 -0.81
C LEU A 107 -0.91 21.69 0.18
N ARG A 108 -2.00 22.30 -0.31
CA ARG A 108 -3.02 22.94 0.53
C ARG A 108 -4.38 22.30 0.32
N PHE A 109 -5.12 22.09 1.41
CA PHE A 109 -6.41 21.40 1.35
C PHE A 109 -7.39 22.04 0.34
N ARG A 110 -7.43 23.38 0.27
CA ARG A 110 -8.33 24.10 -0.63
C ARG A 110 -8.03 23.88 -2.11
N GLU A 111 -6.77 23.64 -2.44
CA GLU A 111 -6.26 23.45 -3.80
C GLU A 111 -6.40 22.00 -4.27
N LEU A 112 -6.75 21.06 -3.36
CA LEU A 112 -6.93 19.66 -3.72
C LEU A 112 -8.18 19.43 -4.59
N PRO A 113 -8.17 18.39 -5.43
CA PRO A 113 -9.34 17.86 -6.11
C PRO A 113 -10.44 17.44 -5.13
N GLU A 114 -11.72 17.58 -5.52
CA GLU A 114 -12.85 17.34 -4.59
C GLU A 114 -12.93 15.90 -4.08
N LEU A 115 -12.60 14.92 -4.91
CA LEU A 115 -12.54 13.52 -4.49
C LEU A 115 -11.37 13.28 -3.51
N LEU A 116 -10.22 13.92 -3.74
CA LEU A 116 -9.06 13.83 -2.85
C LEU A 116 -9.35 14.51 -1.49
N LYS A 117 -10.06 15.65 -1.48
CA LYS A 117 -10.52 16.30 -0.23
C LYS A 117 -11.40 15.37 0.59
N ARG A 118 -12.40 14.72 -0.04
CA ARG A 118 -13.33 13.80 0.63
C ARG A 118 -12.63 12.56 1.17
N ALA A 119 -11.73 11.98 0.37
CA ALA A 119 -10.93 10.83 0.78
C ALA A 119 -10.01 11.17 1.97
N LEU A 120 -9.34 12.33 1.93
CA LEU A 120 -8.44 12.78 2.98
C LEU A 120 -9.17 13.09 4.30
N LEU A 121 -10.36 13.70 4.22
CA LEU A 121 -11.23 13.88 5.39
C LEU A 121 -11.62 12.54 5.99
N TRP A 122 -12.13 11.62 5.16
CA TRP A 122 -12.57 10.30 5.61
C TRP A 122 -11.46 9.55 6.35
N GLU A 123 -10.33 9.32 5.69
CA GLU A 123 -9.21 8.55 6.24
C GLU A 123 -8.62 9.19 7.51
N SER A 124 -8.63 10.53 7.60
CA SER A 124 -8.18 11.26 8.79
C SER A 124 -9.16 11.16 9.98
N GLY A 125 -10.28 10.45 9.81
CA GLY A 125 -11.29 10.27 10.84
C GLY A 125 -12.23 11.46 10.95
N TYR A 126 -12.67 12.01 9.81
CA TYR A 126 -13.65 13.09 9.76
C TYR A 126 -14.80 12.77 8.82
N SER A 127 -16.00 13.18 9.23
CA SER A 127 -17.19 13.24 8.37
C SER A 127 -17.95 14.54 8.60
N LEU A 128 -18.95 14.80 7.76
CA LEU A 128 -19.83 15.94 7.94
C LEU A 128 -20.98 15.56 8.90
N GLY A 129 -21.13 16.33 9.98
CA GLY A 129 -22.34 16.34 10.79
C GLY A 129 -23.26 17.48 10.38
N ASP A 130 -24.07 17.92 11.34
CA ASP A 130 -25.09 18.93 11.10
C ASP A 130 -24.52 20.28 10.69
N ASN A 131 -25.27 21.00 9.85
CA ASN A 131 -24.94 22.35 9.40
C ASN A 131 -23.50 22.47 8.84
N ALA A 132 -23.04 21.43 8.14
CA ALA A 132 -21.70 21.33 7.58
C ALA A 132 -20.59 21.47 8.64
N SER A 133 -20.80 20.86 9.81
CA SER A 133 -19.77 20.76 10.84
C SER A 133 -18.91 19.52 10.62
N LEU A 134 -17.59 19.64 10.80
CA LEU A 134 -16.72 18.47 10.88
C LEU A 134 -16.91 17.76 12.20
N VAL A 135 -17.20 16.47 12.10
CA VAL A 135 -17.33 15.57 13.24
C VAL A 135 -16.13 14.64 13.26
N GLN A 136 -15.48 14.56 14.41
CA GLN A 136 -14.32 13.68 14.59
C GLN A 136 -14.80 12.25 14.88
N ILE A 137 -14.25 11.31 14.12
CA ILE A 137 -14.42 9.88 14.27
C ILE A 137 -13.11 9.31 14.81
N ARG A 138 -13.25 8.41 15.78
CA ARG A 138 -12.16 7.61 16.33
C ARG A 138 -12.47 6.15 16.08
N THR A 139 -11.43 5.36 15.89
CA THR A 139 -11.53 3.92 15.67
C THR A 139 -11.03 3.17 16.90
N LEU A 140 -11.32 1.87 16.98
CA LEU A 140 -10.55 1.02 17.88
C LEU A 140 -9.07 1.15 17.53
N CYS A 141 -8.22 1.30 18.56
CA CYS A 141 -6.79 1.44 18.35
C CYS A 141 -6.23 0.32 17.47
N GLY A 142 -5.44 0.70 16.46
CA GLY A 142 -4.89 -0.20 15.43
C GLY A 142 -5.77 -0.36 14.19
N LEU A 143 -7.01 0.14 14.18
CA LEU A 143 -7.87 0.11 12.99
C LEU A 143 -7.80 1.42 12.19
N SER A 144 -7.87 1.28 10.87
CA SER A 144 -8.11 2.39 9.94
C SER A 144 -9.61 2.64 9.74
N MET A 145 -9.95 3.73 9.04
CA MET A 145 -11.33 4.00 8.63
C MET A 145 -11.87 3.01 7.60
N ALA A 146 -11.01 2.21 6.95
CA ALA A 146 -11.43 1.15 6.04
C ALA A 146 -12.09 -0.04 6.77
N GLU A 147 -11.85 -0.18 8.07
CA GLU A 147 -12.16 -1.40 8.83
C GLU A 147 -13.29 -1.24 9.85
N ILE A 148 -13.94 -0.07 9.92
CA ILE A 148 -14.92 0.24 10.96
C ILE A 148 -16.33 -0.28 10.69
N ALA A 149 -16.63 -0.64 9.44
CA ALA A 149 -17.88 -1.28 9.11
C ALA A 149 -18.00 -2.67 9.75
N LEU A 150 -19.22 -3.00 10.16
CA LEU A 150 -19.55 -4.28 10.77
C LEU A 150 -20.16 -5.19 9.71
N SER A 151 -19.66 -6.43 9.62
CA SER A 151 -20.32 -7.47 8.86
C SER A 151 -21.68 -7.83 9.50
N GLU A 152 -22.55 -8.50 8.75
CA GLU A 152 -23.80 -9.05 9.31
C GLU A 152 -23.52 -10.01 10.47
N THR A 153 -22.46 -10.81 10.37
CA THR A 153 -22.07 -11.75 11.42
C THR A 153 -21.62 -11.03 12.69
N GLU A 154 -20.83 -9.96 12.57
CA GLU A 154 -20.39 -9.13 13.69
C GLU A 154 -21.57 -8.39 14.35
N PHE A 155 -22.47 -7.83 13.54
CA PHE A 155 -23.63 -7.09 14.04
C PHE A 155 -24.68 -8.00 14.68
N SER A 156 -24.92 -9.19 14.11
CA SER A 156 -25.84 -10.17 14.68
C SER A 156 -25.29 -10.82 15.95
N ALA A 157 -23.96 -10.97 16.07
CA ALA A 157 -23.31 -11.50 17.27
C ALA A 157 -23.49 -10.58 18.50
N SER A 158 -23.78 -9.29 18.31
CA SER A 158 -24.19 -8.39 19.39
C SER A 158 -25.62 -8.62 19.91
N SER A 159 -26.36 -9.62 19.41
CA SER A 159 -27.80 -9.81 19.72
C SER A 159 -28.68 -8.62 19.28
N CYS A 160 -28.19 -7.83 18.31
CA CYS A 160 -29.00 -6.84 17.62
C CYS A 160 -29.86 -7.56 16.57
N ASP A 161 -31.16 -7.27 16.52
CA ASP A 161 -32.03 -7.81 15.48
C ASP A 161 -31.78 -7.12 14.13
N THR A 162 -31.79 -7.91 13.06
CA THR A 162 -31.65 -7.41 11.69
C THR A 162 -32.85 -7.79 10.84
N GLU A 163 -33.37 -6.83 10.10
CA GLU A 163 -34.50 -7.01 9.18
C GLU A 163 -33.97 -7.15 7.74
N ARG A 164 -34.54 -8.09 6.98
CA ARG A 164 -34.29 -8.20 5.54
C ARG A 164 -35.18 -7.22 4.78
N CYS A 165 -34.61 -6.56 3.78
CA CYS A 165 -35.41 -5.74 2.89
C CYS A 165 -36.23 -6.60 1.92
N SER A 166 -37.54 -6.39 1.90
CA SER A 166 -38.52 -7.25 1.21
C SER A 166 -38.72 -6.94 -0.28
N SER A 167 -38.09 -5.89 -0.82
CA SER A 167 -38.45 -5.29 -2.12
C SER A 167 -37.46 -5.49 -3.28
N THR A 168 -36.28 -6.11 -3.07
CA THR A 168 -35.26 -6.24 -4.12
C THR A 168 -34.52 -7.58 -4.05
N SER A 169 -34.08 -8.12 -5.19
CA SER A 169 -33.33 -9.38 -5.37
C SER A 169 -31.93 -9.41 -4.72
N SER A 170 -31.62 -8.48 -3.82
CA SER A 170 -30.37 -8.39 -3.09
C SER A 170 -30.59 -8.74 -1.62
N ASP A 171 -29.74 -9.61 -1.06
CA ASP A 171 -29.73 -10.04 0.35
C ASP A 171 -29.27 -8.89 1.28
N ARG A 172 -30.02 -7.79 1.28
CA ARG A 172 -29.74 -6.57 2.06
C ARG A 172 -30.41 -6.68 3.42
N ARG A 173 -29.63 -6.38 4.45
CA ARG A 173 -30.10 -6.34 5.83
C ARG A 173 -29.82 -5.00 6.47
N HIS A 174 -30.69 -4.63 7.39
CA HIS A 174 -30.58 -3.39 8.12
C HIS A 174 -31.08 -3.57 9.55
N ALA A 175 -30.73 -2.62 10.41
CA ALA A 175 -31.26 -2.52 11.76
C ALA A 175 -31.57 -1.07 12.09
N LYS A 176 -32.70 -0.82 12.76
CA LYS A 176 -33.11 0.52 13.21
C LYS A 176 -32.80 0.76 14.69
N VAL A 177 -32.77 -0.31 15.48
CA VAL A 177 -32.55 -0.28 16.93
C VAL A 177 -31.61 -1.40 17.33
N CYS A 178 -30.83 -1.19 18.39
CA CYS A 178 -30.08 -2.23 19.10
C CYS A 178 -29.79 -1.75 20.51
N ARG A 179 -29.67 -2.62 21.53
CA ARG A 179 -29.33 -2.15 22.88
C ARG A 179 -27.93 -1.51 22.92
N SER A 180 -27.76 -0.49 23.76
CA SER A 180 -26.52 0.30 23.80
C SER A 180 -25.30 -0.47 24.31
N ASP A 181 -25.50 -1.37 25.27
CA ASP A 181 -24.46 -2.25 25.84
C ASP A 181 -23.94 -3.25 24.81
N GLN A 182 -24.86 -3.84 24.06
CA GLN A 182 -24.61 -4.75 22.95
C GLN A 182 -23.87 -4.06 21.79
N LEU A 183 -24.33 -2.87 21.41
CA LEU A 183 -23.70 -2.08 20.35
C LEU A 183 -22.28 -1.64 20.71
N LEU A 184 -22.01 -1.29 21.98
CA LEU A 184 -20.68 -0.92 22.46
C LEU A 184 -19.65 -2.04 22.32
N MET A 185 -20.11 -3.30 22.34
CA MET A 185 -19.21 -4.43 22.17
C MET A 185 -18.85 -4.72 20.71
N ALA A 186 -19.80 -4.52 19.80
CA ALA A 186 -19.59 -4.80 18.37
C ALA A 186 -18.97 -3.62 17.61
N THR A 187 -19.25 -2.38 18.00
CA THR A 187 -18.83 -1.18 17.25
C THR A 187 -17.32 -0.96 17.24
N LYS A 188 -16.84 -0.52 16.06
CA LYS A 188 -15.41 -0.27 15.79
C LYS A 188 -15.06 1.22 15.72
N CYS A 189 -16.04 2.11 15.92
CA CYS A 189 -15.85 3.55 15.93
C CYS A 189 -16.58 4.26 17.07
N ALA A 190 -16.06 5.43 17.44
CA ALA A 190 -16.66 6.35 18.39
C ALA A 190 -16.57 7.78 17.89
N THR A 191 -17.51 8.63 18.29
CA THR A 191 -17.56 10.02 17.82
C THR A 191 -18.06 10.99 18.88
N THR A 192 -17.71 12.27 18.74
CA THR A 192 -18.23 13.35 19.59
C THR A 192 -19.70 13.63 19.30
N ALA A 193 -20.35 14.40 20.16
CA ALA A 193 -21.77 14.69 20.04
C ALA A 193 -22.14 15.37 18.69
N VAL A 194 -23.26 14.92 18.14
CA VAL A 194 -23.95 15.48 16.96
C VAL A 194 -25.37 15.84 17.40
N ASP A 195 -25.86 17.00 16.99
CA ASP A 195 -27.04 17.62 17.61
C ASP A 195 -28.38 17.14 17.03
N ARG A 196 -28.41 16.73 15.76
CA ARG A 196 -29.62 16.31 15.06
C ARG A 196 -29.88 14.83 15.21
N VAL A 197 -31.06 14.51 15.74
CA VAL A 197 -31.59 13.15 15.76
C VAL A 197 -32.03 12.78 14.35
N SER A 198 -31.63 11.61 13.91
CA SER A 198 -32.12 10.92 12.72
C SER A 198 -33.01 9.75 13.16
N SER A 199 -34.01 9.43 12.36
CA SER A 199 -34.87 8.24 12.51
C SER A 199 -34.53 7.14 11.48
N THR A 200 -33.34 7.23 10.91
CA THR A 200 -32.83 6.33 9.87
C THR A 200 -32.28 5.04 10.47
N SER A 201 -31.81 4.11 9.63
CA SER A 201 -31.17 2.89 10.12
C SER A 201 -29.91 3.17 10.95
N LEU A 202 -29.68 2.34 11.95
CA LEU A 202 -28.47 2.28 12.77
C LEU A 202 -27.34 1.51 12.07
N TRP A 203 -27.71 0.52 11.27
CA TRP A 203 -26.77 -0.34 10.54
C TRP A 203 -27.38 -0.86 9.24
N SER A 204 -26.55 -1.08 8.23
CA SER A 204 -26.92 -1.66 6.94
C SER A 204 -25.75 -2.46 6.37
N SER A 205 -26.02 -3.68 5.89
CA SER A 205 -25.02 -4.67 5.49
C SER A 205 -24.46 -4.54 4.09
N LYS A 206 -24.93 -3.57 3.28
CA LYS A 206 -24.55 -3.46 1.88
C LYS A 206 -23.65 -2.25 1.65
N ALA A 207 -22.35 -2.53 1.50
CA ALA A 207 -21.43 -1.63 0.81
C ALA A 207 -21.85 -1.48 -0.67
N LEU A 208 -21.38 -0.43 -1.32
CA LEU A 208 -21.67 -0.14 -2.73
C LEU A 208 -21.13 -1.29 -3.60
N ASP A 209 -21.95 -2.31 -3.87
CA ASP A 209 -21.62 -3.37 -4.83
C ASP A 209 -21.45 -2.74 -6.23
N SER A 210 -20.32 -3.05 -6.87
CA SER A 210 -20.15 -2.96 -8.33
C SER A 210 -21.23 -3.76 -9.03
N ASP A 211 -21.82 -3.34 -10.13
CA ASP A 211 -21.28 -2.49 -11.19
C ASP A 211 -21.74 -1.02 -11.12
N ASP A 212 -22.60 -0.70 -10.15
CA ASP A 212 -23.26 0.61 -10.00
C ASP A 212 -22.53 1.58 -9.05
N ALA A 213 -21.59 1.08 -8.23
CA ALA A 213 -20.64 1.90 -7.47
C ALA A 213 -19.78 2.82 -8.37
N SER A 214 -19.76 2.55 -9.68
CA SER A 214 -19.13 3.39 -10.70
C SER A 214 -19.89 4.69 -11.00
N GLN A 215 -21.12 4.85 -10.48
CA GLN A 215 -21.98 6.02 -10.67
C GLN A 215 -22.29 6.78 -9.37
N MET A 216 -22.25 6.12 -8.21
CA MET A 216 -22.61 6.74 -6.93
C MET A 216 -21.38 7.26 -6.19
N ILE A 217 -21.36 8.55 -5.88
CA ILE A 217 -20.29 9.18 -5.09
C ILE A 217 -20.74 9.19 -3.63
N PRO A 218 -20.07 8.45 -2.72
CA PRO A 218 -20.49 8.38 -1.32
C PRO A 218 -20.55 9.78 -0.69
N ASN A 219 -21.67 10.14 -0.08
CA ASN A 219 -21.76 11.30 0.81
C ASN A 219 -21.77 10.85 2.26
N ILE A 220 -20.63 10.99 2.91
CA ILE A 220 -20.39 10.48 4.26
C ILE A 220 -20.87 11.50 5.29
N GLN A 221 -21.90 11.15 6.04
CA GLN A 221 -22.49 12.00 7.06
C GLN A 221 -22.64 11.29 8.40
N MET A 222 -22.30 11.97 9.50
CA MET A 222 -22.57 11.49 10.84
C MET A 222 -23.97 11.93 11.30
N ARG A 223 -24.74 10.99 11.85
CA ARG A 223 -26.07 11.22 12.40
C ARG A 223 -26.16 10.71 13.84
N ARG A 224 -26.93 11.40 14.70
CA ARG A 224 -27.30 10.86 16.01
C ARG A 224 -28.57 10.04 15.87
N GLN A 225 -28.56 8.81 16.38
CA GLN A 225 -29.75 7.97 16.49
C GLN A 225 -30.28 8.04 17.93
N GLN A 226 -31.61 8.00 18.08
CA GLN A 226 -32.26 8.02 19.38
C GLN A 226 -33.52 7.16 19.37
N TRP A 227 -33.65 6.29 20.36
CA TRP A 227 -34.89 5.54 20.63
C TRP A 227 -35.07 5.35 22.14
N GLN A 228 -36.31 5.07 22.53
CA GLN A 228 -36.65 4.73 23.91
C GLN A 228 -36.41 3.24 24.12
N ASP A 229 -35.58 2.89 25.09
CA ASP A 229 -35.48 1.52 25.58
C ASP A 229 -36.52 1.33 26.71
N PRO A 230 -37.39 0.31 26.65
CA PRO A 230 -38.37 0.04 27.70
C PRO A 230 -37.74 -0.25 29.07
N GLU A 231 -36.50 -0.75 29.11
CA GLU A 231 -35.79 -1.10 30.34
C GLU A 231 -35.01 0.08 30.95
N LEU A 232 -34.84 1.19 30.21
CA LEU A 232 -34.08 2.36 30.65
C LEU A 232 -34.96 3.59 30.84
N SER A 233 -34.70 4.37 31.89
CA SER A 233 -35.43 5.62 32.19
C SER A 233 -35.03 6.79 31.28
N GLN A 234 -33.98 6.65 30.47
CA GLN A 234 -33.47 7.68 29.56
C GLN A 234 -33.34 7.11 28.15
N PRO A 235 -33.55 7.92 27.10
CA PRO A 235 -33.38 7.46 25.73
C PRO A 235 -31.93 7.07 25.45
N ILE A 236 -31.76 6.05 24.63
CA ILE A 236 -30.42 5.64 24.16
C ILE A 236 -29.99 6.62 23.06
N HIS A 237 -28.75 7.10 23.16
CA HIS A 237 -28.12 7.92 22.13
C HIS A 237 -26.90 7.19 21.56
N VAL A 238 -26.94 6.92 20.26
CA VAL A 238 -25.80 6.37 19.52
C VAL A 238 -25.62 7.16 18.24
N TYR A 239 -24.58 6.85 17.48
CA TYR A 239 -24.27 7.54 16.23
C TYR A 239 -24.19 6.55 15.08
N ALA A 240 -24.44 7.04 13.87
CA ALA A 240 -24.29 6.24 12.67
C ALA A 240 -23.72 7.10 11.54
N ILE A 241 -22.77 6.53 10.81
CA ILE A 241 -22.23 7.10 9.58
C ILE A 241 -23.10 6.61 8.44
N HIS A 242 -23.75 7.53 7.74
CA HIS A 242 -24.49 7.28 6.52
C HIS A 242 -23.63 7.66 5.32
N THR A 243 -23.80 6.96 4.20
CA THR A 243 -23.07 7.21 2.95
C THR A 243 -23.94 7.86 1.87
N THR A 244 -25.15 8.28 2.23
CA THR A 244 -26.15 8.85 1.33
C THR A 244 -26.77 10.10 1.94
N GLU A 245 -27.22 11.03 1.09
CA GLU A 245 -27.78 12.31 1.51
C GLU A 245 -29.24 12.22 1.99
N GLN A 246 -29.96 11.17 1.62
CA GLN A 246 -31.42 11.17 1.69
C GLN A 246 -31.92 10.75 3.08
N GLU A 247 -32.50 11.72 3.80
CA GLU A 247 -32.83 11.63 5.22
C GLU A 247 -34.08 10.79 5.52
N ASP A 248 -34.92 10.55 4.50
CA ASP A 248 -36.27 9.99 4.65
C ASP A 248 -36.46 8.64 3.94
N ILE A 249 -35.37 8.04 3.47
CA ILE A 249 -35.46 6.76 2.78
C ILE A 249 -35.31 5.65 3.81
N ASP A 250 -36.42 4.93 4.04
CA ASP A 250 -36.35 3.56 4.51
C ASP A 250 -35.26 2.86 3.69
N VAL A 251 -34.21 2.36 4.36
CA VAL A 251 -33.10 1.65 3.73
C VAL A 251 -33.63 0.55 2.81
N CYS A 252 -34.85 0.04 3.05
CA CYS A 252 -35.53 -0.91 2.21
C CYS A 252 -36.39 -0.35 1.04
N ALA A 253 -36.79 0.92 1.06
CA ALA A 253 -37.69 1.51 0.05
C ALA A 253 -36.96 2.04 -1.21
N SER A 254 -35.66 2.40 -1.11
CA SER A 254 -34.89 2.77 -2.30
C SER A 254 -34.38 1.52 -3.01
N GLY A 255 -34.96 1.23 -4.17
CA GLY A 255 -34.60 0.08 -4.99
C GLY A 255 -33.13 0.02 -5.43
N PHE A 256 -32.36 1.11 -5.31
CA PHE A 256 -31.01 1.17 -5.87
C PHE A 256 -29.99 2.04 -5.09
N ASN A 257 -30.40 2.84 -4.09
CA ASN A 257 -29.56 3.92 -3.51
C ASN A 257 -29.39 3.90 -1.98
N SER A 258 -29.67 2.80 -1.29
CA SER A 258 -29.40 2.74 0.16
C SER A 258 -27.93 2.40 0.40
N GLY A 259 -27.15 3.33 0.92
CA GLY A 259 -25.73 3.09 1.16
C GLY A 259 -25.44 2.34 2.46
N LEU A 260 -24.16 2.04 2.66
CA LEU A 260 -23.60 1.50 3.90
C LEU A 260 -23.93 2.42 5.08
N VAL A 261 -24.33 1.82 6.20
CA VAL A 261 -24.55 2.53 7.47
C VAL A 261 -23.70 1.89 8.56
N ILE A 262 -22.83 2.68 9.18
CA ILE A 262 -21.83 2.21 10.15
C ILE A 262 -22.15 2.77 11.53
N PRO A 263 -22.51 1.92 12.51
CA PRO A 263 -22.77 2.39 13.86
C PRO A 263 -21.48 2.80 14.57
N CYS A 264 -21.54 3.92 15.29
CA CYS A 264 -20.50 4.40 16.20
C CYS A 264 -21.10 4.70 17.58
N VAL A 265 -20.27 4.63 18.62
CA VAL A 265 -20.67 4.96 20.00
C VAL A 265 -20.27 6.38 20.41
N PRO A 266 -20.86 6.94 21.47
CA PRO A 266 -20.38 8.18 22.05
C PRO A 266 -18.92 8.07 22.50
N TYR A 267 -18.08 8.99 22.01
CA TYR A 267 -16.69 9.09 22.44
C TYR A 267 -16.61 9.74 23.82
N GLN A 268 -15.96 9.03 24.75
CA GLN A 268 -15.63 9.53 26.08
C GLN A 268 -14.12 9.63 26.21
N ARG A 269 -13.61 10.80 26.64
CA ARG A 269 -12.16 11.07 26.71
C ARG A 269 -11.40 10.12 27.62
N ASN A 270 -12.05 9.61 28.68
CA ASN A 270 -11.47 8.64 29.61
C ASN A 270 -11.37 7.22 29.04
N ASN A 271 -12.02 6.94 27.91
CA ASN A 271 -11.98 5.63 27.27
C ASN A 271 -10.80 5.56 26.30
N THR A 272 -9.75 4.85 26.71
CA THR A 272 -8.47 4.76 25.99
C THR A 272 -8.50 3.81 24.79
N ARG A 273 -9.59 3.06 24.57
CA ARG A 273 -9.71 2.14 23.42
C ARG A 273 -9.86 2.84 22.07
N TRP A 274 -10.15 4.15 22.09
CA TRP A 274 -10.49 4.94 20.90
C TRP A 274 -9.32 5.83 20.47
N CYS A 275 -8.69 5.45 19.36
CA CYS A 275 -7.55 6.16 18.78
C CYS A 275 -7.95 7.00 17.56
N ARG A 276 -7.01 7.79 17.07
CA ARG A 276 -7.09 8.28 15.69
C ARG A 276 -6.97 7.08 14.74
N PRO A 277 -7.65 7.10 13.59
CA PRO A 277 -7.52 6.02 12.63
C PRO A 277 -6.08 5.90 12.11
N GLU A 278 -5.69 4.67 11.81
CA GLU A 278 -4.45 4.41 11.08
C GLU A 278 -4.54 4.93 9.64
N GLN A 279 -3.42 5.45 9.13
CA GLN A 279 -3.33 5.99 7.77
C GLN A 279 -3.20 4.85 6.76
N SER A 280 -3.83 5.00 5.60
CA SER A 280 -3.71 4.08 4.48
C SER A 280 -2.49 4.41 3.61
N SER A 281 -1.88 3.36 3.06
CA SER A 281 -0.84 3.48 2.05
C SER A 281 -1.38 4.16 0.79
N LEU A 282 -2.61 3.82 0.38
CA LEU A 282 -3.24 4.38 -0.82
C LEU A 282 -3.37 5.92 -0.76
N MET A 283 -3.79 6.51 0.37
CA MET A 283 -3.85 7.97 0.44
C MET A 283 -2.46 8.59 0.35
N THR A 284 -1.48 7.96 1.00
CA THR A 284 -0.10 8.46 1.00
C THR A 284 0.46 8.50 -0.41
N ILE A 285 0.28 7.42 -1.17
CA ILE A 285 0.65 7.32 -2.59
C ILE A 285 -0.12 8.35 -3.43
N TRP A 286 -1.42 8.49 -3.22
CA TRP A 286 -2.23 9.43 -4.01
C TRP A 286 -1.83 10.89 -3.76
N LEU A 287 -1.57 11.29 -2.51
CA LEU A 287 -1.08 12.63 -2.18
C LEU A 287 0.28 12.92 -2.82
N GLU A 288 1.17 11.94 -2.83
CA GLU A 288 2.49 12.06 -3.44
C GLU A 288 2.41 12.19 -4.96
N ALA A 289 1.66 11.30 -5.62
CA ALA A 289 1.45 11.36 -7.07
C ALA A 289 0.80 12.69 -7.49
N TYR A 290 -0.19 13.17 -6.73
CA TYR A 290 -0.82 14.47 -7.00
C TYR A 290 0.14 15.65 -6.78
N ALA A 291 0.99 15.60 -5.75
CA ALA A 291 2.00 16.64 -5.55
C ALA A 291 3.02 16.68 -6.70
N GLN A 292 3.41 15.52 -7.22
CA GLN A 292 4.29 15.43 -8.37
C GLN A 292 3.62 16.01 -9.64
N SER A 293 2.34 15.72 -9.89
CA SER A 293 1.64 16.30 -11.04
C SER A 293 1.58 17.83 -10.96
N VAL A 294 1.23 18.37 -9.78
CA VAL A 294 1.20 19.83 -9.55
C VAL A 294 2.59 20.46 -9.74
N PHE A 295 3.67 19.78 -9.36
CA PHE A 295 5.03 20.27 -9.59
C PHE A 295 5.38 20.33 -11.08
N LEU A 296 5.00 19.30 -11.84
CA LEU A 296 5.23 19.21 -13.29
C LEU A 296 4.42 20.25 -14.09
N ASP A 297 3.19 20.57 -13.66
CA ASP A 297 2.39 21.63 -14.28
C ASP A 297 2.99 23.03 -14.04
N ASN A 298 3.54 23.25 -12.85
CA ASN A 298 4.20 24.50 -12.49
C ASN A 298 5.57 24.70 -13.19
N SER A 299 6.24 23.61 -13.58
CA SER A 299 7.49 23.70 -14.35
C SER A 299 7.24 23.95 -15.84
N HIS A 300 6.18 23.38 -16.41
CA HIS A 300 5.77 23.63 -17.81
C HIS A 300 5.19 25.03 -18.02
N SER A 301 4.42 25.55 -17.07
CA SER A 301 3.83 26.90 -17.15
C SER A 301 4.85 28.06 -17.04
N ARG A 302 6.11 27.79 -16.68
CA ARG A 302 7.21 28.77 -16.77
C ARG A 302 7.89 28.84 -18.14
N SER A 303 7.58 27.93 -19.06
CA SER A 303 8.22 27.84 -20.38
C SER A 303 7.37 28.40 -21.53
N THR A 304 6.07 28.63 -21.34
CA THR A 304 5.18 29.07 -22.42
C THR A 304 4.21 30.17 -22.00
N THR A 305 4.44 31.38 -22.51
CA THR A 305 3.41 32.42 -22.60
C THR A 305 2.32 31.99 -23.58
N GLY A 306 1.14 31.68 -23.05
CA GLY A 306 -0.15 31.75 -23.75
C GLY A 306 -0.67 30.47 -24.38
N SER A 307 -1.62 29.79 -23.72
CA SER A 307 -2.99 29.52 -24.22
C SER A 307 -3.71 28.44 -23.38
N SER A 308 -4.98 28.73 -23.03
CA SER A 308 -6.09 27.86 -22.61
C SER A 308 -5.84 26.73 -21.58
N ALA A 309 -6.20 27.03 -20.33
CA ALA A 309 -6.08 26.21 -19.11
C ALA A 309 -7.16 25.11 -18.93
N ALA A 310 -7.53 24.35 -19.95
CA ALA A 310 -8.55 23.30 -19.81
C ALA A 310 -8.19 21.93 -20.40
N GLU A 311 -7.06 21.82 -21.11
CA GLU A 311 -6.72 20.60 -21.88
C GLU A 311 -5.36 20.00 -21.50
N THR A 312 -4.58 20.71 -20.67
CA THR A 312 -3.21 20.34 -20.27
C THR A 312 -3.16 19.36 -19.08
N ASP A 313 -4.24 19.24 -18.31
CA ASP A 313 -4.38 18.32 -17.16
C ASP A 313 -4.30 16.82 -17.56
N ARG A 314 -4.34 16.55 -18.86
CA ARG A 314 -4.55 15.22 -19.44
C ARG A 314 -3.27 14.45 -19.76
N LEU A 315 -2.10 15.09 -19.86
CA LEU A 315 -0.87 14.43 -20.33
C LEU A 315 0.11 14.01 -19.23
N VAL A 316 -0.08 14.44 -17.97
CA VAL A 316 0.87 14.14 -16.89
C VAL A 316 0.37 13.02 -15.96
N LEU A 317 -0.94 12.76 -15.91
CA LEU A 317 -1.54 11.77 -14.99
C LEU A 317 -1.91 10.44 -15.66
N SER A 318 -1.97 10.36 -17.00
CA SER A 318 -2.20 9.09 -17.71
C SER A 318 -0.95 8.19 -17.79
N ASP A 319 0.23 8.80 -17.64
CA ASP A 319 1.52 8.08 -17.70
C ASP A 319 2.01 7.67 -16.31
N LEU A 320 1.37 8.17 -15.25
CA LEU A 320 1.47 7.60 -13.91
C LEU A 320 0.54 6.38 -13.85
N ASN A 321 1.06 5.25 -14.33
CA ASN A 321 0.50 3.92 -14.15
C ASN A 321 0.53 3.53 -12.65
N VAL A 322 -0.18 4.29 -11.79
CA VAL A 322 -0.49 3.90 -10.41
C VAL A 322 -1.52 2.79 -10.49
N SER A 323 -1.00 1.63 -10.84
CA SER A 323 -1.66 0.34 -10.80
C SER A 323 -2.17 0.18 -9.38
N ALA A 324 -3.48 0.31 -9.18
CA ALA A 324 -4.07 0.19 -7.85
C ALA A 324 -3.67 -1.18 -7.28
N ASN A 325 -2.89 -1.20 -6.20
CA ASN A 325 -2.59 -2.43 -5.50
C ASN A 325 -3.91 -3.02 -4.99
N THR A 326 -4.29 -4.19 -5.49
CA THR A 326 -5.50 -4.91 -5.07
C THR A 326 -5.09 -6.01 -4.09
N LYS A 327 -5.97 -6.36 -3.14
CA LYS A 327 -5.75 -7.59 -2.37
C LYS A 327 -5.98 -8.79 -3.28
N ASP A 328 -5.05 -9.74 -3.26
CA ASP A 328 -5.26 -11.05 -3.88
C ASP A 328 -6.07 -11.99 -2.96
N ASP A 329 -6.24 -13.24 -3.38
CA ASP A 329 -7.01 -14.26 -2.65
C ASP A 329 -6.41 -14.59 -1.27
N HIS A 330 -5.15 -14.26 -1.03
CA HIS A 330 -4.46 -14.43 0.24
C HIS A 330 -4.50 -13.16 1.10
N GLY A 331 -5.16 -12.09 0.63
CA GLY A 331 -5.31 -10.83 1.34
C GLY A 331 -4.07 -9.92 1.27
N VAL A 332 -3.11 -10.21 0.40
CA VAL A 332 -1.89 -9.43 0.20
C VAL A 332 -2.12 -8.40 -0.89
N TYR A 333 -1.75 -7.14 -0.61
CA TYR A 333 -1.83 -6.07 -1.61
C TYR A 333 -0.75 -6.27 -2.69
N VAL A 334 -1.19 -6.38 -3.93
CA VAL A 334 -0.34 -6.59 -5.11
C VAL A 334 -0.81 -5.68 -6.24
N SER A 335 0.10 -5.04 -6.97
CA SER A 335 -0.23 -4.38 -8.23
C SER A 335 -0.58 -5.45 -9.28
N PRO A 336 -1.81 -5.48 -9.84
CA PRO A 336 -2.18 -6.44 -10.88
C PRO A 336 -1.35 -6.29 -12.16
N ALA A 337 -0.90 -5.07 -12.45
CA ALA A 337 -0.10 -4.74 -13.61
C ALA A 337 1.41 -4.92 -13.38
N PHE A 338 1.82 -5.32 -12.17
CA PHE A 338 3.22 -5.62 -11.88
C PHE A 338 3.76 -6.69 -12.82
N GLN A 339 4.81 -6.32 -13.54
CA GLN A 339 5.62 -7.21 -14.34
C GLN A 339 7.07 -7.07 -13.88
N TYR A 340 7.76 -8.20 -13.73
CA TYR A 340 9.18 -8.19 -13.44
C TYR A 340 9.97 -8.11 -14.75
N ASP A 341 9.86 -6.95 -15.40
CA ASP A 341 10.50 -6.59 -16.67
C ASP A 341 11.64 -5.56 -16.48
N GLY A 342 11.98 -5.26 -15.22
CA GLY A 342 13.01 -4.29 -14.85
C GLY A 342 12.56 -2.83 -14.84
N THR A 343 11.26 -2.56 -14.96
CA THR A 343 10.70 -1.20 -14.79
C THR A 343 10.37 -0.85 -13.33
N SER A 344 10.36 -1.84 -12.43
CA SER A 344 10.05 -1.68 -11.01
C SER A 344 11.06 -2.42 -10.13
N SER A 345 11.41 -1.81 -8.99
CA SER A 345 12.26 -2.42 -7.97
C SER A 345 11.47 -3.09 -6.84
N ASP A 346 10.18 -3.40 -7.06
CA ASP A 346 9.37 -4.16 -6.11
C ASP A 346 9.70 -5.66 -6.15
N PHE A 347 10.93 -6.00 -5.74
CA PHE A 347 11.35 -7.40 -5.61
C PHE A 347 10.51 -8.14 -4.56
N ALA A 348 9.95 -7.46 -3.56
CA ALA A 348 9.08 -8.08 -2.56
C ALA A 348 7.82 -8.67 -3.22
N GLN A 349 7.18 -7.90 -4.09
CA GLN A 349 6.06 -8.39 -4.89
C GLN A 349 6.49 -9.51 -5.85
N GLN A 350 7.67 -9.42 -6.47
CA GLN A 350 8.18 -10.51 -7.30
C GLN A 350 8.37 -11.81 -6.50
N PHE A 351 9.03 -11.77 -5.35
CA PHE A 351 9.20 -12.92 -4.47
C PHE A 351 7.86 -13.51 -4.03
N TYR A 352 6.89 -12.65 -3.71
CA TYR A 352 5.54 -13.07 -3.38
C TYR A 352 4.88 -13.81 -4.55
N ARG A 353 4.89 -13.24 -5.76
CA ARG A 353 4.33 -13.89 -6.96
C ARG A 353 5.01 -15.22 -7.27
N ARG A 354 6.33 -15.30 -7.10
CA ARG A 354 7.08 -16.57 -7.27
C ARG A 354 6.70 -17.61 -6.23
N SER A 355 6.40 -17.20 -5.00
CA SER A 355 5.95 -18.13 -3.95
C SER A 355 4.60 -18.79 -4.27
N LEU A 356 3.75 -18.11 -5.05
CA LEU A 356 2.45 -18.63 -5.50
C LEU A 356 2.55 -19.47 -6.78
N ALA A 357 3.43 -19.08 -7.71
CA ALA A 357 3.49 -19.68 -9.04
C ALA A 357 4.15 -21.07 -9.09
N ASP A 358 5.06 -21.37 -8.16
CA ASP A 358 5.80 -22.64 -8.12
C ASP A 358 6.24 -22.94 -6.68
N ALA A 359 5.29 -23.40 -5.85
CA ALA A 359 5.51 -23.64 -4.44
C ALA A 359 6.62 -24.67 -4.18
N ASP A 360 6.77 -25.67 -5.06
CA ASP A 360 7.80 -26.71 -4.94
C ASP A 360 9.20 -26.15 -5.26
N SER A 361 9.36 -25.38 -6.34
CA SER A 361 10.65 -24.72 -6.62
C SER A 361 10.97 -23.61 -5.62
N ALA A 362 9.96 -22.92 -5.09
CA ALA A 362 10.13 -21.92 -4.03
C ALA A 362 10.59 -22.56 -2.70
N ALA A 363 10.09 -23.75 -2.38
CA ALA A 363 10.48 -24.53 -1.21
C ALA A 363 11.88 -25.17 -1.35
N ALA A 364 12.32 -25.42 -2.58
CA ALA A 364 13.66 -25.94 -2.88
C ALA A 364 14.78 -24.90 -2.75
N LEU A 365 14.46 -23.60 -2.66
CA LEU A 365 15.46 -22.56 -2.43
C LEU A 365 16.03 -22.65 -1.01
N ASP A 366 17.33 -22.44 -0.88
CA ASP A 366 17.96 -22.33 0.43
C ASP A 366 17.45 -21.08 1.18
N LYS A 367 17.23 -21.26 2.48
CA LYS A 367 16.98 -20.15 3.41
C LYS A 367 18.20 -19.24 3.45
N LEU A 368 17.97 -17.96 3.69
CA LEU A 368 19.04 -16.98 3.83
C LEU A 368 19.87 -17.28 5.08
N THR A 369 21.18 -17.44 4.89
CA THR A 369 22.15 -17.55 5.99
C THR A 369 22.59 -16.14 6.36
N ILE A 370 22.30 -15.74 7.60
CA ILE A 370 22.71 -14.44 8.13
C ILE A 370 23.53 -14.71 9.39
N GLU A 371 24.85 -14.56 9.28
CA GLU A 371 25.78 -14.85 10.39
C GLU A 371 25.79 -13.74 11.44
N GLN A 372 25.41 -12.53 11.05
CA GLN A 372 25.28 -11.37 11.94
C GLN A 372 23.89 -11.30 12.61
N PRO A 373 23.75 -10.59 13.73
CA PRO A 373 22.44 -10.27 14.28
C PRO A 373 21.53 -9.63 13.23
N LEU A 374 20.26 -10.02 13.22
CA LEU A 374 19.29 -9.42 12.33
C LEU A 374 19.18 -7.90 12.61
N PRO A 375 19.03 -7.07 11.56
CA PRO A 375 18.73 -5.67 11.77
C PRO A 375 17.49 -5.49 12.66
N LYS A 376 17.53 -4.54 13.61
CA LYS A 376 16.47 -4.30 14.60
C LYS A 376 15.11 -4.09 13.95
N GLU A 377 15.09 -3.43 12.81
CA GLU A 377 13.90 -3.16 12.01
C GLU A 377 13.23 -4.47 11.54
N ILE A 378 14.03 -5.45 11.12
CA ILE A 378 13.54 -6.79 10.72
C ILE A 378 13.08 -7.57 11.95
N GLU A 379 13.89 -7.59 13.02
CA GLU A 379 13.54 -8.27 14.28
C GLU A 379 12.21 -7.78 14.84
N GLN A 380 11.97 -6.47 14.77
CA GLN A 380 10.75 -5.88 15.30
C GLN A 380 9.53 -6.16 14.43
N ARG A 381 9.66 -6.15 13.10
CA ARG A 381 8.57 -6.58 12.19
C ARG A 381 8.14 -8.02 12.50
N LEU A 382 9.11 -8.89 12.73
CA LEU A 382 8.88 -10.29 13.09
C LEU A 382 8.24 -10.46 14.45
N THR A 383 8.76 -9.75 15.45
CA THR A 383 8.21 -9.76 16.82
C THR A 383 6.74 -9.31 16.83
N ASN A 384 6.42 -8.24 16.09
CA ASN A 384 5.05 -7.73 15.97
C ASN A 384 4.11 -8.73 15.29
N ALA A 385 4.62 -9.53 14.37
CA ALA A 385 3.88 -10.59 13.71
C ALA A 385 3.84 -11.91 14.50
N GLY A 386 4.59 -12.02 15.61
CA GLY A 386 4.74 -13.27 16.35
C GLY A 386 5.50 -14.36 15.57
N LEU A 387 6.41 -13.96 14.68
CA LEU A 387 7.15 -14.86 13.79
C LEU A 387 8.66 -14.86 14.12
N SER A 388 9.36 -15.93 13.73
CA SER A 388 10.83 -15.98 13.76
C SER A 388 11.37 -16.00 12.34
N PHE A 389 12.50 -15.31 12.09
CA PHE A 389 13.09 -15.25 10.75
C PHE A 389 13.43 -16.63 10.17
N GLY A 390 13.97 -17.51 11.01
CA GLY A 390 14.35 -18.87 10.63
C GLY A 390 13.17 -19.76 10.23
N ASP A 391 11.95 -19.43 10.66
CA ASP A 391 10.73 -20.20 10.35
C ASP A 391 10.07 -19.75 9.04
N LEU A 392 10.45 -18.59 8.51
CA LEU A 392 9.90 -18.06 7.27
C LEU A 392 10.34 -18.91 6.06
N PRO A 393 9.47 -19.04 5.04
CA PRO A 393 9.86 -19.58 3.74
C PRO A 393 10.99 -18.76 3.07
N PRO A 394 11.84 -19.38 2.25
CA PRO A 394 13.01 -18.74 1.63
C PRO A 394 12.70 -17.46 0.85
N LEU A 395 11.58 -17.41 0.12
CA LEU A 395 11.15 -16.23 -0.63
C LEU A 395 10.60 -15.12 0.27
N LEU A 396 9.94 -15.47 1.37
CA LEU A 396 9.46 -14.49 2.34
C LEU A 396 10.62 -13.86 3.13
N GLN A 397 11.68 -14.63 3.41
CA GLN A 397 12.92 -14.09 3.98
C GLN A 397 13.52 -13.01 3.06
N ARG A 398 13.65 -13.31 1.76
CA ARG A 398 14.18 -12.37 0.76
C ARG A 398 13.29 -11.13 0.61
N ALA A 399 11.97 -11.31 0.55
CA ALA A 399 11.01 -10.20 0.51
C ALA A 399 11.12 -9.30 1.73
N LEU A 400 11.17 -9.87 2.93
CA LEU A 400 11.29 -9.13 4.18
C LEU A 400 12.60 -8.35 4.28
N VAL A 401 13.72 -8.95 3.87
CA VAL A 401 15.03 -8.29 3.86
C VAL A 401 15.02 -7.10 2.90
N TRP A 402 14.55 -7.29 1.66
CA TRP A 402 14.48 -6.23 0.65
C TRP A 402 13.55 -5.08 1.08
N ASP A 403 12.30 -5.40 1.43
CA ASP A 403 11.28 -4.42 1.80
C ASP A 403 11.67 -3.63 3.06
N SER A 404 12.51 -4.20 3.93
CA SER A 404 13.06 -3.50 5.09
C SER A 404 14.23 -2.57 4.76
N GLY A 405 14.65 -2.47 3.49
CA GLY A 405 15.77 -1.64 3.05
C GLY A 405 17.12 -2.29 3.29
N TYR A 406 17.25 -3.60 3.03
CA TYR A 406 18.52 -4.32 3.11
C TYR A 406 18.76 -5.18 1.87
N ALA A 407 20.03 -5.33 1.53
CA ALA A 407 20.50 -6.28 0.52
C ALA A 407 21.85 -6.85 0.96
N PHE A 408 22.22 -8.01 0.42
CA PHE A 408 23.52 -8.61 0.72
C PHE A 408 24.62 -7.87 -0.02
N ALA A 409 25.78 -7.76 0.62
CA ALA A 409 26.99 -7.29 0.00
C ALA A 409 28.14 -8.18 0.45
N LYS A 410 29.02 -8.51 -0.50
CA LYS A 410 30.25 -9.23 -0.22
C LYS A 410 31.33 -8.26 0.23
N GLY A 411 31.95 -8.54 1.38
CA GLY A 411 33.06 -7.75 1.92
C GLY A 411 34.39 -8.09 1.27
N ASP A 412 35.40 -7.23 1.48
CA ASP A 412 36.77 -7.47 0.99
C ASP A 412 37.39 -8.77 1.56
N ASP A 413 36.88 -9.26 2.69
CA ASP A 413 37.27 -10.53 3.33
C ASP A 413 36.48 -11.74 2.79
N GLY A 414 35.58 -11.53 1.84
CA GLY A 414 34.72 -12.55 1.26
C GLY A 414 33.45 -12.85 2.05
N SER A 415 33.23 -12.20 3.21
CA SER A 415 32.01 -12.39 4.01
C SER A 415 30.79 -11.77 3.34
N GLU A 416 29.63 -12.43 3.39
CA GLU A 416 28.37 -11.86 2.94
C GLU A 416 27.61 -11.24 4.11
N THR A 417 27.36 -9.94 4.04
CA THR A 417 26.74 -9.18 5.13
C THR A 417 25.59 -8.34 4.61
N LEU A 418 24.55 -8.18 5.44
CA LEU A 418 23.47 -7.26 5.10
C LEU A 418 23.95 -5.82 5.21
N ARG A 419 23.66 -5.02 4.18
CA ARG A 419 23.90 -3.58 4.14
C ARG A 419 22.58 -2.83 4.00
N SER A 420 22.48 -1.71 4.70
CA SER A 420 21.30 -0.84 4.62
C SER A 420 21.28 -0.09 3.29
N VAL A 421 20.15 -0.20 2.60
CA VAL A 421 19.78 0.60 1.44
C VAL A 421 18.83 1.70 1.92
N TYR A 422 19.19 2.93 1.58
CA TYR A 422 18.41 4.14 1.82
C TYR A 422 17.80 4.56 0.49
N VAL A 423 16.65 5.19 0.57
CA VAL A 423 15.94 5.69 -0.60
C VAL A 423 15.83 7.22 -0.49
N LYS A 424 15.73 7.89 -1.64
CA LYS A 424 15.44 9.33 -1.70
C LYS A 424 14.12 9.60 -0.98
N CYS A 425 14.05 10.67 -0.18
CA CYS A 425 12.84 11.00 0.56
C CYS A 425 11.59 10.99 -0.33
N GLY A 426 10.51 10.38 0.17
CA GLY A 426 9.25 10.18 -0.56
C GLY A 426 9.14 8.78 -1.17
N LEU A 427 10.24 8.21 -1.65
CA LEU A 427 10.24 6.93 -2.34
C LEU A 427 10.19 5.73 -1.38
N ALA A 428 9.71 4.59 -1.89
CA ALA A 428 9.87 3.27 -1.29
C ALA A 428 10.92 2.43 -2.02
N MET A 429 11.28 1.27 -1.47
CA MET A 429 12.17 0.30 -2.13
C MET A 429 11.62 -0.19 -3.49
N SER A 430 10.32 -0.05 -3.74
CA SER A 430 9.68 -0.33 -5.04
C SER A 430 9.96 0.71 -6.13
N ASP A 431 10.44 1.90 -5.76
CA ASP A 431 10.45 3.08 -6.65
C ASP A 431 11.88 3.55 -7.01
N ILE A 432 12.89 2.76 -6.62
CA ILE A 432 14.29 3.11 -6.82
C ILE A 432 14.85 2.64 -8.16
N ALA A 433 14.12 1.81 -8.91
CA ALA A 433 14.45 1.53 -10.30
C ALA A 433 14.60 2.83 -11.09
N MET A 434 15.74 2.98 -11.78
CA MET A 434 16.01 4.15 -12.59
C MET A 434 15.37 3.94 -13.98
N PRO A 435 14.47 4.83 -14.42
CA PRO A 435 13.84 4.70 -15.73
C PRO A 435 14.84 4.98 -16.86
N ARG A 436 14.61 4.36 -18.02
CA ARG A 436 15.49 4.50 -19.20
C ARG A 436 15.63 5.96 -19.64
N GLU A 437 14.59 6.77 -19.49
CA GLU A 437 14.59 8.19 -19.81
C GLU A 437 15.66 8.94 -19.01
N SER A 438 15.84 8.61 -17.73
CA SER A 438 16.90 9.19 -16.88
C SER A 438 18.29 8.80 -17.38
N VAL A 439 18.46 7.55 -17.85
CA VAL A 439 19.75 7.08 -18.41
C VAL A 439 20.08 7.76 -19.73
N ASN A 440 19.09 7.90 -20.61
CA ASN A 440 19.24 8.63 -21.87
C ASN A 440 19.61 10.10 -21.61
N SER A 441 19.02 10.71 -20.57
CA SER A 441 19.33 12.10 -20.19
C SER A 441 20.73 12.29 -19.62
N ALA A 442 21.34 11.21 -19.10
CA ALA A 442 22.68 11.22 -18.53
C ALA A 442 23.80 11.01 -19.56
N ASP A 443 23.47 10.96 -20.86
CA ASP A 443 24.41 10.74 -21.98
C ASP A 443 25.22 9.43 -21.84
N CYS A 444 24.54 8.37 -21.37
CA CYS A 444 25.11 7.03 -21.29
C CYS A 444 25.03 6.31 -22.65
N GLU A 445 26.05 5.52 -22.97
CA GLU A 445 26.01 4.58 -24.09
C GLU A 445 25.16 3.37 -23.70
N VAL A 446 23.97 3.25 -24.30
CA VAL A 446 23.02 2.17 -24.01
C VAL A 446 23.09 1.10 -25.09
N GLN A 447 23.40 -0.12 -24.69
CA GLN A 447 23.28 -1.31 -25.52
C GLN A 447 21.87 -1.90 -25.37
N THR A 448 21.24 -2.24 -26.50
CA THR A 448 19.99 -3.02 -26.53
C THR A 448 20.30 -4.50 -26.66
N CYS A 449 19.59 -5.32 -25.88
CA CYS A 449 19.78 -6.74 -25.73
C CYS A 449 18.48 -7.50 -25.92
N SER A 450 18.43 -8.36 -26.95
CA SER A 450 17.29 -9.23 -27.21
C SER A 450 17.60 -10.64 -26.71
N SER A 451 16.78 -11.16 -25.80
CA SER A 451 16.90 -12.55 -25.35
C SER A 451 16.02 -13.47 -26.21
N SER A 452 16.54 -14.65 -26.56
CA SER A 452 15.79 -15.68 -27.31
C SER A 452 15.12 -16.71 -26.40
N LEU A 453 15.12 -16.50 -25.08
CA LEU A 453 14.69 -17.50 -24.08
C LEU A 453 13.20 -17.42 -23.69
N ASP A 454 12.42 -16.52 -24.28
CA ASP A 454 10.97 -16.49 -24.05
C ASP A 454 10.27 -17.60 -24.86
N VAL A 455 9.86 -18.65 -24.15
CA VAL A 455 8.95 -19.69 -24.65
C VAL A 455 7.56 -19.06 -24.80
N GLY A 456 7.35 -18.32 -25.89
CA GLY A 456 6.07 -17.69 -26.24
C GLY A 456 6.21 -16.35 -26.96
N SER A 457 6.41 -16.38 -28.28
CA SER A 457 6.23 -15.31 -29.31
C SER A 457 6.64 -13.84 -29.07
N ASN A 458 7.16 -13.41 -27.92
CA ASN A 458 7.64 -12.05 -27.69
C ASN A 458 9.07 -12.11 -27.14
N GLN A 459 10.06 -11.65 -27.91
CA GLN A 459 11.43 -11.47 -27.40
C GLN A 459 11.44 -10.42 -26.29
N SER A 460 11.92 -10.76 -25.10
CA SER A 460 12.27 -9.76 -24.08
C SER A 460 13.44 -8.92 -24.56
N VAL A 461 13.20 -7.62 -24.63
CA VAL A 461 14.22 -6.61 -24.90
C VAL A 461 14.63 -6.00 -23.56
N SER A 462 15.93 -6.00 -23.30
CA SER A 462 16.57 -5.35 -22.16
C SER A 462 17.62 -4.38 -22.64
N HIS A 463 18.06 -3.50 -21.77
CA HIS A 463 19.01 -2.46 -22.05
C HIS A 463 20.03 -2.39 -20.93
N ARG A 464 21.28 -2.06 -21.28
CA ARG A 464 22.33 -1.83 -20.29
C ARG A 464 23.16 -0.62 -20.67
N ALA A 465 23.58 0.14 -19.67
CA ALA A 465 24.54 1.22 -19.85
C ALA A 465 25.96 0.61 -19.88
N LEU A 466 26.64 0.73 -21.01
CA LEU A 466 28.03 0.27 -21.20
C LEU A 466 29.02 1.27 -20.59
N SER A 467 28.77 2.54 -20.81
CA SER A 467 29.57 3.63 -20.28
C SER A 467 28.68 4.85 -20.04
N CYS A 468 29.04 5.67 -19.05
CA CYS A 468 28.40 6.96 -18.80
C CYS A 468 29.50 7.98 -18.60
N THR A 469 29.47 9.07 -19.35
CA THR A 469 30.51 10.11 -19.37
C THR A 469 30.29 11.17 -18.29
N ASN A 470 29.05 11.31 -17.79
CA ASN A 470 28.66 12.41 -16.91
C ASN A 470 28.28 11.95 -15.49
N ASP A 471 28.47 12.86 -14.53
CA ASP A 471 27.97 12.77 -13.14
C ASP A 471 26.44 12.84 -13.04
N LEU A 472 25.73 13.02 -14.16
CA LEU A 472 24.27 13.06 -14.20
C LEU A 472 23.62 11.74 -13.78
N ILE A 473 24.23 10.57 -14.07
CA ILE A 473 23.69 9.29 -13.58
C ILE A 473 23.63 9.28 -12.06
N VAL A 474 24.59 9.94 -11.41
CA VAL A 474 24.69 10.09 -9.97
C VAL A 474 23.52 10.94 -9.47
N HIS A 475 23.22 12.07 -10.12
CA HIS A 475 22.07 12.93 -9.81
C HIS A 475 20.70 12.23 -9.94
N GLU A 476 20.58 11.33 -10.92
CA GLU A 476 19.33 10.62 -11.20
C GLU A 476 19.12 9.38 -10.30
N THR A 477 20.15 8.93 -9.57
CA THR A 477 20.00 7.78 -8.66
C THR A 477 19.01 8.08 -7.52
N ARG A 478 18.28 7.03 -7.12
CA ARG A 478 17.17 7.12 -6.15
C ARG A 478 17.46 6.41 -4.83
N CYS A 479 18.64 5.81 -4.69
CA CYS A 479 19.05 5.04 -3.53
C CYS A 479 20.48 5.37 -3.10
N ALA A 480 20.81 5.02 -1.86
CA ALA A 480 22.15 5.11 -1.31
C ALA A 480 22.44 3.90 -0.40
N VAL A 481 23.70 3.46 -0.30
CA VAL A 481 24.11 2.31 0.51
C VAL A 481 25.08 2.76 1.59
N ALA A 482 24.80 2.40 2.85
CA ALA A 482 25.70 2.71 3.97
C ALA A 482 26.90 1.77 4.06
N ASN A 483 28.01 2.29 4.60
CA ASN A 483 29.24 1.55 4.87
C ASN A 483 29.82 0.88 3.61
N ALA A 484 29.66 1.52 2.45
CA ALA A 484 30.14 1.03 1.16
C ALA A 484 31.67 0.86 1.07
N ASP A 485 32.44 1.34 2.05
CA ASP A 485 33.89 1.20 2.06
C ASP A 485 34.35 -0.25 2.20
N ALA A 486 33.63 -1.04 2.98
CA ALA A 486 33.93 -2.45 3.25
C ALA A 486 33.21 -3.43 2.30
N ILE A 487 32.88 -2.98 1.09
CA ILE A 487 32.28 -3.81 0.03
C ILE A 487 33.35 -4.10 -1.01
N GLU A 488 33.48 -5.38 -1.39
CA GLU A 488 34.43 -5.86 -2.40
C GLU A 488 34.23 -5.08 -3.71
N ARG A 489 35.33 -4.59 -4.28
CA ARG A 489 35.28 -3.94 -5.58
C ARG A 489 35.06 -4.98 -6.66
N SER A 490 34.03 -4.77 -7.47
CA SER A 490 33.84 -5.53 -8.69
C SER A 490 34.39 -4.74 -9.87
N ASN A 491 35.17 -5.42 -10.70
CA ASN A 491 35.73 -4.83 -11.91
C ASN A 491 34.75 -5.06 -13.06
N ARG A 492 34.51 -4.00 -13.84
CA ARG A 492 33.82 -4.08 -15.14
C ARG A 492 32.40 -4.64 -14.99
N ILE A 493 31.46 -3.85 -14.46
CA ILE A 493 30.03 -4.19 -14.50
C ILE A 493 29.23 -2.98 -14.99
N ALA A 494 28.13 -3.22 -15.72
CA ALA A 494 27.20 -2.19 -16.15
C ALA A 494 26.66 -1.43 -14.93
N VAL A 495 26.61 -0.10 -15.05
CA VAL A 495 26.17 0.80 -13.97
C VAL A 495 24.66 0.86 -13.83
N TRP A 496 23.97 0.50 -14.90
CA TRP A 496 22.52 0.41 -15.00
C TRP A 496 22.14 -0.66 -16.02
N ALA A 497 21.07 -1.38 -15.74
CA ALA A 497 20.38 -2.22 -16.71
C ALA A 497 18.90 -2.31 -16.34
N ASP A 498 18.04 -2.29 -17.35
CA ASP A 498 16.65 -2.72 -17.22
C ASP A 498 16.52 -4.19 -17.67
N GLY A 499 15.31 -4.74 -17.53
CA GLY A 499 15.05 -6.13 -17.83
C GLY A 499 14.85 -7.00 -16.61
N GLY A 500 14.13 -8.08 -16.85
CA GLY A 500 13.79 -9.12 -15.91
C GLY A 500 12.93 -10.14 -16.63
N VAL A 501 12.85 -11.34 -16.08
CA VAL A 501 11.94 -12.38 -16.60
C VAL A 501 10.91 -12.62 -15.52
N GLY A 502 9.62 -12.58 -15.85
CA GLY A 502 8.54 -12.77 -14.87
C GLY A 502 8.62 -14.08 -14.06
N THR A 503 9.31 -15.09 -14.59
CA THR A 503 9.56 -16.37 -13.92
C THR A 503 10.87 -16.41 -13.12
N ALA A 504 11.72 -15.41 -13.21
CA ALA A 504 12.98 -15.35 -12.48
C ALA A 504 12.74 -15.01 -11.00
N THR A 505 13.53 -15.61 -10.13
CA THR A 505 13.69 -15.18 -8.75
C THR A 505 14.91 -14.27 -8.69
N PRO A 506 14.76 -12.97 -8.45
CA PRO A 506 15.90 -12.06 -8.41
C PRO A 506 16.82 -12.39 -7.24
N ASP A 507 18.13 -12.27 -7.46
CA ASP A 507 19.11 -12.32 -6.38
C ASP A 507 19.70 -10.94 -6.15
N VAL A 508 19.34 -10.32 -5.02
CA VAL A 508 19.52 -8.90 -4.78
C VAL A 508 20.80 -8.63 -3.99
N ASN A 509 21.85 -8.25 -4.73
CA ASN A 509 23.19 -8.07 -4.18
C ASN A 509 23.76 -6.69 -4.52
N ILE A 510 24.42 -6.08 -3.54
CA ILE A 510 25.12 -4.82 -3.72
C ILE A 510 26.54 -5.11 -4.21
N LYS A 511 26.88 -4.50 -5.33
CA LYS A 511 28.24 -4.49 -5.88
C LYS A 511 28.77 -3.05 -5.88
N LYS A 512 30.07 -2.91 -5.63
CA LYS A 512 30.77 -1.63 -5.65
C LYS A 512 31.67 -1.57 -6.86
N TYR A 513 31.65 -0.45 -7.58
CA TYR A 513 32.52 -0.25 -8.74
C TYR A 513 33.14 1.15 -8.72
N SER A 514 34.35 1.25 -9.29
CA SER A 514 35.04 2.51 -9.52
C SER A 514 34.90 2.88 -10.99
N VAL A 515 34.28 4.04 -11.24
CA VAL A 515 34.26 4.64 -12.57
C VAL A 515 35.40 5.65 -12.63
N GLU A 516 36.33 5.42 -13.55
CA GLU A 516 37.39 6.37 -13.90
C GLU A 516 36.92 7.18 -15.09
N SER A 517 36.85 8.50 -14.94
CA SER A 517 36.66 9.46 -16.03
C SER A 517 37.95 10.26 -16.24
N GLU A 518 38.09 10.93 -17.39
CA GLU A 518 39.31 11.68 -17.75
C GLU A 518 39.73 12.73 -16.70
N ASN A 519 38.80 13.22 -15.86
CA ASN A 519 39.04 14.27 -14.88
C ASN A 519 38.69 13.92 -13.42
N ALA A 520 38.14 12.73 -13.13
CA ALA A 520 37.80 12.29 -11.78
C ALA A 520 37.59 10.77 -11.66
N SER A 521 37.93 10.17 -10.51
CA SER A 521 37.45 8.84 -10.13
C SER A 521 36.29 8.98 -9.14
N PHE A 522 35.19 8.28 -9.41
CA PHE A 522 34.05 8.21 -8.50
C PHE A 522 33.68 6.76 -8.21
N VAL A 523 33.25 6.52 -6.97
CA VAL A 523 32.78 5.21 -6.52
C VAL A 523 31.26 5.21 -6.61
N LEU A 524 30.73 4.28 -7.38
CA LEU A 524 29.29 4.02 -7.48
C LEU A 524 28.98 2.64 -6.90
N LEU A 525 27.75 2.48 -6.46
CA LEU A 525 27.21 1.18 -6.05
C LEU A 525 26.09 0.78 -7.00
N GLY A 526 25.90 -0.51 -7.16
CA GLY A 526 24.81 -1.08 -7.94
C GLY A 526 24.13 -2.16 -7.12
N ILE A 527 22.79 -2.19 -7.15
CA ILE A 527 22.01 -3.33 -6.70
C ILE A 527 21.76 -4.19 -7.93
N HIS A 528 22.34 -5.37 -7.95
CA HIS A 528 22.20 -6.37 -9.00
C HIS A 528 21.10 -7.34 -8.61
N ALA A 529 20.25 -7.71 -9.57
CA ALA A 529 19.20 -8.72 -9.38
C ALA A 529 19.60 -10.12 -9.90
N THR A 530 20.91 -10.38 -10.05
CA THR A 530 21.49 -11.67 -10.49
C THR A 530 22.76 -11.99 -9.71
N GLN A 531 23.02 -13.28 -9.53
CA GLN A 531 24.25 -13.81 -8.94
C GLN A 531 25.46 -13.61 -9.86
N ASP A 532 25.24 -13.66 -11.17
CA ASP A 532 26.33 -13.62 -12.14
C ASP A 532 27.09 -12.30 -12.04
N ASN A 533 28.42 -12.38 -11.97
CA ASN A 533 29.29 -11.23 -12.19
C ASN A 533 29.16 -10.86 -13.66
N LEU A 534 28.36 -9.84 -13.93
CA LEU A 534 28.12 -9.35 -15.27
C LEU A 534 29.36 -8.59 -15.72
N ASP A 535 30.35 -9.31 -16.23
CA ASP A 535 31.57 -8.74 -16.80
C ASP A 535 31.21 -7.79 -17.98
N ALA A 536 31.10 -6.49 -17.74
CA ALA A 536 31.03 -5.43 -18.74
C ALA A 536 32.36 -5.21 -19.50
N GLY A 537 33.31 -6.13 -19.37
CA GLY A 537 34.72 -5.90 -19.64
C GLY A 537 35.24 -6.29 -21.01
N THR A 538 34.61 -7.21 -21.72
CA THR A 538 35.19 -7.74 -22.96
C THR A 538 34.22 -8.21 -24.03
N SER A 539 32.91 -8.24 -23.78
CA SER A 539 31.98 -8.57 -24.84
C SER A 539 30.86 -7.56 -24.94
N SER A 540 30.68 -7.05 -26.15
CA SER A 540 29.42 -6.54 -26.69
C SER A 540 28.29 -7.58 -26.65
N GLU A 541 28.40 -8.65 -25.85
CA GLU A 541 27.43 -9.72 -25.76
C GLU A 541 26.45 -9.43 -24.63
N CYS A 542 25.19 -9.55 -25.01
CA CYS A 542 24.07 -9.54 -24.10
C CYS A 542 24.04 -10.85 -23.32
N ILE A 543 23.65 -10.78 -22.05
CA ILE A 543 23.44 -11.98 -21.24
C ILE A 543 22.17 -12.67 -21.73
N ASP A 544 22.17 -13.99 -21.74
CA ASP A 544 21.00 -14.78 -22.15
C ASP A 544 19.76 -14.50 -21.30
N LYS A 545 19.93 -14.01 -20.06
CA LYS A 545 18.86 -13.66 -19.14
C LYS A 545 18.92 -12.16 -18.79
N PRO A 546 17.85 -11.39 -19.09
CA PRO A 546 17.78 -9.99 -18.68
C PRO A 546 17.71 -9.87 -17.16
N SER A 547 18.45 -8.92 -16.59
CA SER A 547 18.50 -8.68 -15.14
C SER A 547 18.73 -7.20 -14.85
N MET A 548 18.00 -6.69 -13.87
CA MET A 548 18.05 -5.29 -13.48
C MET A 548 19.31 -4.96 -12.66
N ILE A 549 19.87 -3.77 -12.93
CA ILE A 549 20.93 -3.16 -12.13
C ILE A 549 20.50 -1.75 -11.77
N ILE A 550 20.38 -1.48 -10.46
CA ILE A 550 19.94 -0.19 -9.93
C ILE A 550 21.14 0.58 -9.38
N PRO A 551 21.52 1.73 -9.97
CA PRO A 551 22.61 2.54 -9.45
C PRO A 551 22.21 3.23 -8.13
N CYS A 552 23.10 3.16 -7.14
CA CYS A 552 22.96 3.80 -5.84
C CYS A 552 24.22 4.59 -5.47
N PHE A 553 24.01 5.62 -4.63
CA PHE A 553 25.07 6.38 -3.99
C PHE A 553 25.79 5.60 -2.89
N LYS A 554 27.01 6.02 -2.60
CA LYS A 554 27.66 5.78 -1.32
C LYS A 554 27.10 6.76 -0.27
N PHE A 555 26.55 6.24 0.83
CA PHE A 555 26.03 7.01 1.97
C PHE A 555 27.05 7.13 3.11
#